data_AF-A0A9P5T437-F1
#
_entry.id   AF-A0A9P5T437-F1
#
_cell.length_a   1.000
_cell.length_b   1.000
_cell.length_c   1.000
_cell.angle_alpha   90.00
_cell.angle_beta   90.00
_cell.angle_gamma   90.00
#
_symmetry.space_group_name_H-M   'P 1'
#
loop_
_entity.id
_entity.type
_entity.pdbx_description
1 polymer ?
#
loop_
_entity_poly.entity_id
_entity_poly.type
_entity_poly.pdbx_seq_one_letter_code
_entity_poly.pdbx_strand_id
1 'polypeptide(L)'
;MDDTSPSLPKIQPLFSFKEVLAWHPGQDEYNVSHTPLHIRPEPLHRSGYAEPVDSATAADSPVQGPSRLEDCKVIACHDMAGGYAEDSSSQGNDYSTVYNIQYWNYIDIFIYFSHHRITIPPAVWTNAAHRNGVRCLGNIITEHLEGMLETDEMVSGPGQALVDEVGNDIVNREWFSRTYADKLVDMAVYYKFDGWFINIESPLRGGAAQAKQTIAFLAYLREQIHARIPGGELIWYDSVISTTGEVHWQDRLSEKNYKFFEQSDGIFVNYTWKEHFVAESVKLAGPRNREVYTGIDVWGRNTFGGGKYTAYKALEVIQRDKSSCAIFAPAWTYESLGKDKGFMTHDRFFWAGYRGAGIHAESLPLSSFHEETARLLSGHLGANPDDKDPPENKDFEPVSAYIPARPSGTASWFYSNFDRGFGNGFWVDGE
;
A
#
# COMPACT_ATOMS: atom_id res chain seq x y z
N MET A 1 33.90 11.97 24.66
CA MET A 1 33.99 10.58 24.20
C MET A 1 33.20 10.57 22.93
N ASP A 2 33.88 10.56 21.78
CA ASP A 2 33.19 10.38 20.51
C ASP A 2 32.59 8.98 20.53
N ASP A 3 31.28 8.91 20.35
CA ASP A 3 30.56 7.64 20.23
C ASP A 3 30.95 6.99 18.90
N THR A 4 31.97 6.14 18.96
CA THR A 4 32.48 5.37 17.81
C THR A 4 31.73 4.06 17.63
N SER A 5 30.52 3.91 18.19
CA SER A 5 29.68 2.75 17.93
C SER A 5 29.35 2.73 16.43
N PRO A 6 29.69 1.66 15.68
CA PRO A 6 29.33 1.59 14.28
C PRO A 6 27.82 1.71 14.15
N SER A 7 27.35 2.64 13.32
CA SER A 7 25.93 2.81 13.07
C SER A 7 25.33 1.48 12.59
N LEU A 8 24.23 1.06 13.20
CA LEU A 8 23.49 -0.13 12.76
C LEU A 8 23.20 -0.05 11.24
N PRO A 9 23.19 -1.19 10.53
CA PRO A 9 22.94 -1.20 9.10
C PRO A 9 21.54 -0.65 8.81
N LYS A 10 21.50 0.29 7.88
CA LYS A 10 20.27 0.91 7.38
C LYS A 10 20.20 0.72 5.87
N ILE A 11 19.00 0.47 5.37
CA ILE A 11 18.77 0.60 3.93
C ILE A 11 18.74 2.09 3.58
N GLN A 12 19.25 2.43 2.40
CA GLN A 12 19.17 3.77 1.86
C GLN A 12 18.40 3.73 0.53
N PRO A 13 17.62 4.78 0.22
CA PRO A 13 17.10 4.94 -1.12
C PRO A 13 18.24 5.20 -2.11
N LEU A 14 17.95 5.09 -3.40
CA LEU A 14 18.79 5.65 -4.45
C LEU A 14 18.18 6.96 -4.92
N PHE A 15 19.00 7.99 -5.10
CA PHE A 15 18.58 9.34 -5.41
C PHE A 15 18.58 9.66 -6.90
N SER A 16 19.15 8.80 -7.73
CA SER A 16 19.23 9.01 -9.19
C SER A 16 19.37 7.69 -9.95
N PHE A 17 19.06 7.73 -11.25
CA PHE A 17 19.32 6.59 -12.15
C PHE A 17 20.81 6.29 -12.33
N LYS A 18 21.70 7.27 -12.12
CA LYS A 18 23.14 7.03 -12.05
C LYS A 18 23.51 6.08 -10.90
N GLU A 19 22.88 6.22 -9.74
CA GLU A 19 23.07 5.32 -8.61
C GLU A 19 22.48 3.93 -8.90
N VAL A 20 21.34 3.85 -9.59
CA VAL A 20 20.78 2.57 -10.09
C VAL A 20 21.78 1.86 -11.00
N LEU A 21 22.43 2.59 -11.91
CA LEU A 21 23.43 2.01 -12.80
C LEU A 21 24.63 1.46 -12.03
N ALA A 22 25.09 2.19 -11.01
CA ALA A 22 26.23 1.83 -10.17
C ALA A 22 25.94 0.67 -9.21
N TRP A 23 24.68 0.47 -8.80
CA TRP A 23 24.29 -0.59 -7.88
C TRP A 23 24.61 -1.99 -8.42
N HIS A 24 25.07 -2.89 -7.56
CA HIS A 24 25.26 -4.29 -7.88
C HIS A 24 25.01 -5.18 -6.65
N PRO A 25 24.62 -6.45 -6.83
CA PRO A 25 24.36 -7.35 -5.72
C PRO A 25 25.62 -7.65 -4.90
N GLY A 26 25.42 -8.10 -3.66
CA GLY A 26 26.46 -8.62 -2.77
C GLY A 26 27.22 -7.59 -1.93
N GLN A 27 26.81 -6.32 -1.95
CA GLN A 27 27.40 -5.26 -1.13
C GLN A 27 26.58 -4.87 0.09
N ASP A 28 25.42 -5.50 0.27
CA ASP A 28 24.41 -5.03 1.22
C ASP A 28 23.59 -6.18 1.82
N GLU A 29 24.29 -7.15 2.42
CA GLU A 29 23.67 -8.39 2.92
C GLU A 29 22.71 -8.17 4.10
N TYR A 30 22.97 -7.14 4.92
CA TYR A 30 22.15 -6.82 6.09
C TYR A 30 20.74 -6.33 5.74
N ASN A 31 20.54 -5.79 4.53
CA ASN A 31 19.26 -5.29 4.07
C ASN A 31 18.50 -6.30 3.20
N VAL A 32 18.96 -7.55 3.08
CA VAL A 32 18.27 -8.60 2.33
C VAL A 32 17.19 -9.26 3.19
N SER A 33 15.96 -9.37 2.67
CA SER A 33 14.91 -10.13 3.34
C SER A 33 15.23 -11.63 3.39
N HIS A 34 14.84 -12.28 4.48
CA HIS A 34 15.02 -13.72 4.70
C HIS A 34 13.71 -14.47 4.89
N THR A 35 12.59 -13.77 4.84
CA THR A 35 11.26 -14.38 4.97
C THR A 35 10.68 -14.57 3.57
N PRO A 36 10.42 -15.80 3.10
CA PRO A 36 9.73 -16.01 1.84
C PRO A 36 8.26 -15.55 1.95
N LEU A 37 7.68 -15.10 0.84
CA LEU A 37 6.27 -14.73 0.77
C LEU A 37 5.38 -15.92 1.14
N HIS A 38 4.63 -15.80 2.23
CA HIS A 38 3.70 -16.82 2.68
C HIS A 38 2.45 -16.84 1.78
N ILE A 39 1.94 -18.03 1.47
CA ILE A 39 0.70 -18.17 0.69
C ILE A 39 -0.49 -18.13 1.65
N ARG A 40 -1.41 -17.18 1.44
CA ARG A 40 -2.63 -17.09 2.25
C ARG A 40 -3.71 -18.04 1.71
N PRO A 41 -4.53 -18.64 2.59
CA PRO A 41 -5.77 -19.28 2.18
C PRO A 41 -6.76 -18.23 1.67
N GLU A 42 -7.81 -18.70 0.99
CA GLU A 42 -8.92 -17.85 0.55
C GLU A 42 -9.56 -17.08 1.73
N PRO A 43 -10.17 -15.90 1.47
CA PRO A 43 -10.83 -15.12 2.50
C PRO A 43 -11.82 -15.95 3.31
N LEU A 44 -11.89 -15.71 4.63
CA LEU A 44 -12.90 -16.36 5.45
C LEU A 44 -14.28 -15.86 5.03
N HIS A 45 -15.15 -16.77 4.57
CA HIS A 45 -16.55 -16.45 4.31
C HIS A 45 -17.18 -15.90 5.60
N ARG A 46 -17.81 -14.72 5.52
CA ARG A 46 -18.80 -14.32 6.52
C ARG A 46 -20.01 -15.23 6.33
N SER A 47 -20.02 -16.39 6.98
CA SER A 47 -21.30 -17.05 7.24
C SER A 47 -22.14 -16.04 8.02
N GLY A 48 -23.18 -15.50 7.39
CA GLY A 48 -24.12 -14.62 8.07
C GLY A 48 -24.58 -15.29 9.35
N TYR A 49 -24.73 -14.50 10.41
CA TYR A 49 -25.51 -14.87 11.57
C TYR A 49 -26.89 -15.30 11.10
N ALA A 50 -27.12 -16.60 10.91
CA ALA A 50 -28.41 -17.14 11.27
C ALA A 50 -28.40 -17.09 12.79
N GLU A 51 -29.23 -16.22 13.37
CA GLU A 51 -29.65 -16.43 14.74
C GLU A 51 -30.08 -17.90 14.91
N PRO A 52 -29.86 -18.53 16.07
CA PRO A 52 -30.39 -19.87 16.29
C PRO A 52 -31.91 -19.80 16.18
N VAL A 53 -32.42 -20.11 14.98
CA VAL A 53 -33.85 -20.28 14.75
C VAL A 53 -34.21 -21.53 15.52
N ASP A 54 -35.06 -21.36 16.53
CA ASP A 54 -35.69 -22.46 17.25
C ASP A 54 -36.15 -23.52 16.25
N SER A 55 -35.72 -24.75 16.49
CA SER A 55 -35.93 -25.89 15.61
C SER A 55 -37.41 -26.25 15.53
N ALA A 56 -38.16 -25.62 14.63
CA ALA A 56 -39.45 -26.09 14.12
C ALA A 56 -39.94 -25.22 12.95
N THR A 57 -39.44 -25.49 11.74
CA THR A 57 -40.14 -25.44 10.43
C THR A 57 -39.12 -25.31 9.30
N ALA A 58 -38.53 -26.43 8.88
CA ALA A 58 -37.82 -26.50 7.61
C ALA A 58 -38.85 -26.56 6.48
N ALA A 59 -38.95 -25.49 5.70
CA ALA A 59 -39.54 -25.51 4.36
C ALA A 59 -38.54 -24.88 3.39
N ASP A 60 -38.20 -25.65 2.36
CA ASP A 60 -37.24 -25.35 1.30
C ASP A 60 -37.46 -23.97 0.66
N SER A 61 -36.37 -23.20 0.58
CA SER A 61 -36.19 -22.14 -0.42
C SER A 61 -34.69 -21.93 -0.67
N PRO A 62 -34.15 -22.35 -1.83
CA PRO A 62 -32.76 -22.08 -2.17
C PRO A 62 -32.67 -20.83 -3.06
N VAL A 63 -32.45 -19.64 -2.50
CA VAL A 63 -31.92 -18.50 -3.27
C VAL A 63 -31.15 -17.53 -2.35
N GLN A 64 -29.84 -17.33 -2.58
CA GLN A 64 -29.22 -16.03 -2.95
C GLN A 64 -27.67 -16.03 -2.82
N GLY A 65 -26.99 -16.14 -3.97
CA GLY A 65 -25.78 -15.39 -4.39
C GLY A 65 -24.40 -15.63 -3.72
N PRO A 66 -23.27 -15.58 -4.47
CA PRO A 66 -21.93 -15.45 -3.89
C PRO A 66 -21.79 -14.10 -3.15
N SER A 67 -21.07 -14.06 -2.04
CA SER A 67 -21.18 -12.94 -1.10
C SER A 67 -20.52 -11.65 -1.65
N ARG A 68 -21.10 -10.49 -1.30
CA ARG A 68 -20.79 -9.16 -1.85
C ARG A 68 -19.37 -8.64 -1.57
N LEU A 69 -18.60 -9.26 -0.68
CA LEU A 69 -17.34 -8.73 -0.14
C LEU A 69 -16.08 -9.46 -0.63
N GLU A 70 -16.21 -10.55 -1.39
CA GLU A 70 -15.18 -11.61 -1.45
C GLU A 70 -13.92 -11.29 -2.29
N ASP A 71 -13.93 -10.27 -3.15
CA ASP A 71 -12.82 -10.09 -4.13
C ASP A 71 -12.12 -8.73 -4.07
N CYS A 72 -12.44 -7.85 -3.12
CA CYS A 72 -11.73 -6.57 -3.04
C CYS A 72 -10.27 -6.80 -2.64
N LYS A 73 -9.34 -6.21 -3.39
CA LYS A 73 -7.93 -6.16 -3.02
C LYS A 73 -7.59 -4.82 -2.36
N VAL A 74 -6.59 -4.82 -1.49
CA VAL A 74 -6.17 -3.63 -0.73
C VAL A 74 -4.70 -3.37 -0.90
N ILE A 75 -4.37 -2.18 -1.39
CA ILE A 75 -3.03 -1.60 -1.26
C ILE A 75 -2.99 -0.79 0.03
N ALA A 76 -2.00 -1.03 0.89
CA ALA A 76 -1.57 -0.08 1.92
C ALA A 76 -0.28 0.59 1.45
N CYS A 77 -0.35 1.89 1.18
CA CYS A 77 0.79 2.68 0.72
C CYS A 77 1.30 3.53 1.89
N HIS A 78 2.46 3.14 2.43
CA HIS A 78 2.96 3.52 3.76
C HIS A 78 3.04 5.03 4.01
N ASP A 79 3.73 5.78 3.13
CA ASP A 79 3.99 7.23 3.20
C ASP A 79 4.13 7.82 4.63
N MET A 80 4.79 7.10 5.54
CA MET A 80 4.95 7.54 6.92
C MET A 80 6.11 8.53 7.00
N ALA A 81 5.83 9.79 7.32
CA ALA A 81 6.83 10.84 7.54
C ALA A 81 7.91 10.94 6.43
N GLY A 82 7.54 10.65 5.17
CA GLY A 82 8.45 10.66 4.02
C GLY A 82 9.30 9.39 3.82
N GLY A 83 9.16 8.38 4.69
CA GLY A 83 9.88 7.11 4.63
C GLY A 83 11.32 7.17 5.16
N TYR A 84 11.92 5.99 5.36
CA TYR A 84 13.30 5.80 5.83
C TYR A 84 13.64 6.50 7.14
N ALA A 85 12.68 6.54 8.06
CA ALA A 85 12.86 7.14 9.38
C ALA A 85 13.39 6.08 10.36
N GLU A 86 12.72 5.92 11.49
CA GLU A 86 12.97 4.85 12.48
C GLU A 86 12.93 3.45 11.85
N ASP A 87 12.18 3.28 10.76
CA ASP A 87 11.92 2.03 10.07
C ASP A 87 12.93 1.67 8.95
N SER A 88 13.98 2.48 8.76
CA SER A 88 15.10 2.19 7.84
C SER A 88 16.12 1.19 8.39
N SER A 89 16.08 0.92 9.70
CA SER A 89 17.08 0.09 10.38
C SER A 89 16.75 -1.39 10.23
N SER A 90 17.57 -2.10 9.46
CA SER A 90 17.27 -3.50 9.09
C SER A 90 17.47 -4.50 10.23
N GLN A 91 18.16 -4.08 11.30
CA GLN A 91 18.41 -4.88 12.50
C GLN A 91 17.78 -4.28 13.77
N GLY A 92 16.73 -3.48 13.59
CA GLY A 92 16.04 -2.80 14.69
C GLY A 92 16.74 -1.51 15.12
N ASN A 93 16.16 -0.90 16.15
CA ASN A 93 16.55 0.39 16.69
C ASN A 93 16.20 0.45 18.20
N ASP A 94 16.53 1.54 18.88
CA ASP A 94 16.29 1.75 20.31
C ASP A 94 15.08 2.65 20.61
N TYR A 95 14.17 2.82 19.64
CA TYR A 95 12.98 3.64 19.82
C TYR A 95 11.99 2.94 20.76
N SER A 96 11.42 3.69 21.71
CA SER A 96 10.40 3.18 22.64
C SER A 96 9.09 2.81 21.96
N THR A 97 8.79 3.45 20.83
CA THR A 97 7.62 3.21 19.99
C THR A 97 8.02 3.30 18.53
N VAL A 98 7.46 2.41 17.71
CA VAL A 98 7.61 2.42 16.25
C VAL A 98 6.26 2.21 15.61
N TYR A 99 6.07 2.75 14.41
CA TYR A 99 4.90 2.39 13.62
C TYR A 99 5.01 0.93 13.17
N ASN A 100 3.93 0.18 13.36
CA ASN A 100 3.80 -1.17 12.82
C ASN A 100 2.38 -1.36 12.26
N ILE A 101 2.28 -2.03 11.12
CA ILE A 101 0.97 -2.44 10.62
C ILE A 101 0.46 -3.59 11.49
N GLN A 102 -0.69 -3.40 12.12
CA GLN A 102 -1.34 -4.41 12.97
C GLN A 102 -2.31 -5.31 12.21
N TYR A 103 -2.81 -4.83 11.07
CA TYR A 103 -3.96 -5.38 10.37
C TYR A 103 -3.62 -5.92 8.98
N TRP A 104 -2.48 -6.60 8.86
CA TRP A 104 -2.02 -7.25 7.63
C TRP A 104 -3.06 -8.17 6.98
N ASN A 105 -3.96 -8.74 7.79
CA ASN A 105 -5.05 -9.59 7.34
C ASN A 105 -6.07 -8.88 6.42
N TYR A 106 -6.07 -7.54 6.35
CA TYR A 106 -6.89 -6.78 5.40
C TYR A 106 -6.12 -6.24 4.20
N ILE A 107 -4.81 -6.49 4.12
CA ILE A 107 -3.91 -5.90 3.12
C ILE A 107 -3.48 -6.99 2.13
N ASP A 108 -3.41 -6.67 0.85
CA ASP A 108 -2.92 -7.58 -0.20
C ASP A 108 -1.53 -7.21 -0.69
N ILE A 109 -1.29 -5.91 -0.76
CA ILE A 109 -0.06 -5.32 -1.27
C ILE A 109 0.32 -4.19 -0.32
N PHE A 110 1.55 -4.21 0.15
CA PHE A 110 2.16 -3.13 0.90
C PHE A 110 3.18 -2.43 0.01
N ILE A 111 2.99 -1.13 -0.21
CA ILE A 111 3.96 -0.29 -0.92
C ILE A 111 4.73 0.48 0.13
N TYR A 112 6.04 0.21 0.23
CA TYR A 112 6.91 1.06 1.00
C TYR A 112 7.21 2.31 0.16
N PHE A 113 6.49 3.39 0.46
CA PHE A 113 6.55 4.63 -0.30
C PHE A 113 7.46 5.65 0.37
N SER A 114 8.23 6.36 -0.45
CA SER A 114 8.99 7.54 -0.08
C SER A 114 9.08 8.48 -1.27
N HIS A 115 9.43 9.74 -1.03
CA HIS A 115 9.70 10.74 -2.06
C HIS A 115 11.13 10.66 -2.63
N HIS A 116 11.83 9.54 -2.40
CA HIS A 116 13.13 9.30 -3.02
C HIS A 116 12.99 8.55 -4.34
N ARG A 117 13.84 8.92 -5.30
CA ARG A 117 13.80 8.46 -6.70
C ARG A 117 13.53 6.97 -6.82
N ILE A 118 14.32 6.17 -6.12
CA ILE A 118 14.17 4.72 -6.02
C ILE A 118 14.12 4.32 -4.56
N THR A 119 12.98 3.78 -4.18
CA THR A 119 12.65 3.34 -2.84
C THR A 119 12.73 1.82 -2.77
N ILE A 120 13.79 1.31 -2.14
CA ILE A 120 13.95 -0.10 -1.77
C ILE A 120 13.34 -0.33 -0.38
N PRO A 121 12.35 -1.23 -0.21
CA PRO A 121 11.76 -1.51 1.09
C PRO A 121 12.81 -2.02 2.10
N PRO A 122 12.84 -1.50 3.34
CA PRO A 122 13.63 -2.08 4.41
C PRO A 122 13.28 -3.55 4.65
N ALA A 123 14.30 -4.38 4.92
CA ALA A 123 14.12 -5.82 5.10
C ALA A 123 13.07 -6.17 6.17
N VAL A 124 12.97 -5.34 7.22
CA VAL A 124 11.99 -5.50 8.31
C VAL A 124 10.54 -5.45 7.79
N TRP A 125 10.25 -4.56 6.84
CA TRP A 125 8.93 -4.43 6.23
C TRP A 125 8.63 -5.58 5.29
N THR A 126 9.58 -5.94 4.41
CA THR A 126 9.43 -7.11 3.53
C THR A 126 9.23 -8.39 4.35
N ASN A 127 10.00 -8.58 5.43
CA ASN A 127 9.83 -9.72 6.33
C ASN A 127 8.45 -9.74 7.00
N ALA A 128 7.97 -8.60 7.50
CA ALA A 128 6.66 -8.50 8.13
C ALA A 128 5.51 -8.75 7.13
N ALA A 129 5.58 -8.16 5.95
CA ALA A 129 4.61 -8.36 4.88
C ALA A 129 4.59 -9.83 4.43
N HIS A 130 5.75 -10.41 4.12
CA HIS A 130 5.88 -11.79 3.66
C HIS A 130 5.40 -12.81 4.70
N ARG A 131 5.71 -12.60 5.98
CA ARG A 131 5.20 -13.45 7.08
C ARG A 131 3.67 -13.45 7.12
N ASN A 132 3.04 -12.34 6.74
CA ASN A 132 1.60 -12.22 6.66
C ASN A 132 1.03 -12.54 5.27
N GLY A 133 1.85 -12.99 4.32
CA GLY A 133 1.45 -13.30 2.96
C GLY A 133 0.94 -12.09 2.17
N VAL A 134 1.51 -10.92 2.47
CA VAL A 134 1.29 -9.65 1.80
C VAL A 134 2.50 -9.36 0.93
N ARG A 135 2.26 -8.96 -0.32
CA ARG A 135 3.34 -8.59 -1.23
C ARG A 135 3.92 -7.23 -0.85
N CYS A 136 5.23 -7.08 -0.89
CA CYS A 136 5.93 -5.84 -0.58
C CYS A 136 6.53 -5.25 -1.84
N LEU A 137 6.12 -4.04 -2.22
CA LEU A 137 6.65 -3.33 -3.39
C LEU A 137 7.53 -2.16 -2.97
N GLY A 138 8.59 -1.94 -3.74
CA GLY A 138 9.32 -0.67 -3.76
C GLY A 138 8.56 0.39 -4.54
N ASN A 139 9.09 1.61 -4.55
CA ASN A 139 8.53 2.75 -5.27
C ASN A 139 9.58 3.40 -6.18
N ILE A 140 9.16 3.83 -7.36
CA ILE A 140 9.92 4.71 -8.25
C ILE A 140 9.09 5.96 -8.44
N ILE A 141 9.62 7.11 -8.04
CA ILE A 141 8.93 8.39 -8.20
C ILE A 141 9.78 9.35 -9.02
N THR A 142 9.15 10.03 -9.97
CA THR A 142 9.77 11.18 -10.62
C THR A 142 8.91 12.41 -10.46
N GLU A 143 9.45 13.44 -9.84
CA GLU A 143 8.72 14.67 -9.53
C GLU A 143 9.55 15.91 -9.91
N HIS A 144 8.85 17.04 -9.98
CA HIS A 144 9.43 18.35 -10.35
C HIS A 144 10.09 18.36 -11.74
N LEU A 145 10.83 19.43 -12.05
CA LEU A 145 11.45 19.62 -13.36
C LEU A 145 12.53 18.57 -13.66
N GLU A 146 13.30 18.17 -12.65
CA GLU A 146 14.35 17.15 -12.77
C GLU A 146 13.77 15.79 -13.16
N GLY A 147 12.56 15.46 -12.67
CA GLY A 147 11.84 14.25 -13.04
C GLY A 147 11.57 14.09 -14.54
N MET A 148 11.51 15.19 -15.30
CA MET A 148 11.33 15.12 -16.77
C MET A 148 12.55 14.48 -17.46
N LEU A 149 13.75 14.85 -17.03
CA LEU A 149 15.00 14.31 -17.60
C LEU A 149 15.26 12.91 -17.11
N GLU A 150 14.99 12.64 -15.83
CA GLU A 150 15.22 11.33 -15.23
C GLU A 150 14.26 10.26 -15.75
N THR A 151 12.99 10.60 -15.99
CA THR A 151 12.05 9.67 -16.65
C THR A 151 12.52 9.32 -18.06
N ASP A 152 13.11 10.29 -18.75
CA ASP A 152 13.66 10.05 -20.08
C ASP A 152 14.90 9.15 -20.01
N GLU A 153 15.84 9.44 -19.12
CA GLU A 153 17.01 8.59 -18.90
C GLU A 153 16.60 7.16 -18.53
N MET A 154 15.60 6.98 -17.64
CA MET A 154 15.07 5.67 -17.25
C MET A 154 14.66 4.84 -18.46
N VAL A 155 13.98 5.47 -19.43
CA VAL A 155 13.39 4.78 -20.58
C VAL A 155 14.37 4.69 -21.76
N SER A 156 15.14 5.74 -22.02
CA SER A 156 16.06 5.83 -23.16
C SER A 156 17.42 5.20 -22.89
N GLY A 157 17.81 5.10 -21.62
CA GLY A 157 19.04 4.44 -21.16
C GLY A 157 20.19 5.39 -20.82
N PRO A 158 21.25 4.85 -20.18
CA PRO A 158 22.38 5.66 -19.72
C PRO A 158 23.24 6.18 -20.87
N GLY A 159 23.88 7.33 -20.65
CA GLY A 159 24.94 7.85 -21.52
C GLY A 159 24.47 8.44 -22.86
N GLN A 160 23.16 8.52 -23.08
CA GLN A 160 22.59 9.21 -24.23
C GLN A 160 22.42 10.70 -23.91
N ALA A 161 22.96 11.56 -24.76
CA ALA A 161 22.62 12.98 -24.73
C ALA A 161 21.12 13.12 -25.06
N LEU A 162 20.36 13.70 -24.13
CA LEU A 162 18.92 13.89 -24.27
C LEU A 162 18.58 15.08 -25.19
N VAL A 163 19.47 16.06 -25.23
CA VAL A 163 19.35 17.26 -26.06
C VAL A 163 20.67 17.56 -26.78
N ASP A 164 20.60 18.26 -27.90
CA ASP A 164 21.78 18.85 -28.54
C ASP A 164 22.24 20.14 -27.82
N GLU A 165 23.31 20.78 -28.33
CA GLU A 165 23.90 21.99 -27.74
C GLU A 165 22.94 23.20 -27.68
N VAL A 166 21.85 23.18 -28.45
CA VAL A 166 20.86 24.25 -28.51
C VAL A 166 19.49 23.84 -27.93
N GLY A 167 19.39 22.64 -27.35
CA GLY A 167 18.23 22.17 -26.58
C GLY A 167 17.19 21.35 -27.36
N ASN A 168 17.46 20.93 -28.60
CA ASN A 168 16.51 20.09 -29.36
C ASN A 168 16.51 18.66 -28.83
N ASP A 169 15.35 18.00 -28.80
CA ASP A 169 15.28 16.57 -28.48
C ASP A 169 15.95 15.74 -29.59
N ILE A 170 16.99 14.99 -29.22
CA ILE A 170 17.75 14.11 -30.13
C ILE A 170 17.58 12.63 -29.79
N VAL A 171 16.67 12.30 -28.87
CA VAL A 171 16.44 10.92 -28.45
C VAL A 171 15.69 10.15 -29.52
N ASN A 172 16.21 8.98 -29.90
CA ASN A 172 15.43 8.05 -30.69
C ASN A 172 14.33 7.40 -29.82
N ARG A 173 13.08 7.76 -30.10
CA ARG A 173 11.88 7.30 -29.40
C ARG A 173 11.28 6.00 -29.95
N GLU A 174 11.88 5.41 -30.99
CA GLU A 174 11.40 4.15 -31.59
C GLU A 174 11.76 2.93 -30.74
N TRP A 175 12.76 3.04 -29.87
CA TRP A 175 13.19 1.99 -28.96
C TRP A 175 13.33 2.52 -27.52
N PHE A 176 13.28 1.61 -26.55
CA PHE A 176 13.62 1.88 -25.15
C PHE A 176 14.85 1.05 -24.77
N SER A 177 15.57 1.48 -23.74
CA SER A 177 16.67 0.73 -23.14
C SER A 177 16.19 -0.21 -22.05
N ARG A 178 16.75 -1.42 -22.02
CA ARG A 178 16.44 -2.44 -21.01
C ARG A 178 17.24 -2.25 -19.71
N THR A 179 18.32 -1.47 -19.76
CA THR A 179 19.32 -1.39 -18.69
C THR A 179 18.72 -1.09 -17.32
N TYR A 180 17.86 -0.06 -17.23
CA TYR A 180 17.27 0.31 -15.95
C TYR A 180 16.18 -0.67 -15.51
N ALA A 181 15.38 -1.20 -16.44
CA ALA A 181 14.41 -2.26 -16.11
C ALA A 181 15.10 -3.50 -15.53
N ASP A 182 16.20 -3.95 -16.15
CA ASP A 182 16.98 -5.11 -15.68
C ASP A 182 17.56 -4.87 -14.28
N LYS A 183 18.11 -3.67 -14.03
CA LYS A 183 18.63 -3.27 -12.70
C LYS A 183 17.55 -3.25 -11.63
N LEU A 184 16.37 -2.72 -11.94
CA LEU A 184 15.23 -2.68 -11.01
C LEU A 184 14.76 -4.09 -10.65
N VAL A 185 14.75 -5.01 -11.62
CA VAL A 185 14.43 -6.42 -11.37
C VAL A 185 15.54 -7.10 -10.56
N ASP A 186 16.81 -6.82 -10.85
CA ASP A 186 17.93 -7.35 -10.08
C ASP A 186 17.88 -6.91 -8.61
N MET A 187 17.54 -5.65 -8.33
CA MET A 187 17.34 -5.15 -6.96
C MET A 187 16.21 -5.89 -6.25
N ALA A 188 15.04 -6.01 -6.89
CA ALA A 188 13.90 -6.73 -6.33
C ALA A 188 14.22 -8.20 -6.04
N VAL A 189 14.94 -8.87 -6.95
CA VAL A 189 15.42 -10.25 -6.74
C VAL A 189 16.45 -10.33 -5.61
N TYR A 190 17.39 -9.39 -5.52
CA TYR A 190 18.45 -9.41 -4.51
C TYR A 190 17.92 -9.14 -3.10
N TYR A 191 17.14 -8.07 -2.93
CA TYR A 191 16.54 -7.70 -1.64
C TYR A 191 15.30 -8.52 -1.30
N LYS A 192 14.76 -9.26 -2.28
CA LYS A 192 13.63 -10.19 -2.20
C LYS A 192 12.30 -9.53 -1.86
N PHE A 193 12.00 -8.42 -2.53
CA PHE A 193 10.65 -7.82 -2.53
C PHE A 193 9.98 -8.05 -3.89
N ASP A 194 8.67 -7.80 -3.98
CA ASP A 194 7.80 -8.40 -4.99
C ASP A 194 7.58 -7.52 -6.23
N GLY A 195 8.33 -6.44 -6.41
CA GLY A 195 8.21 -5.57 -7.58
C GLY A 195 8.04 -4.09 -7.24
N TRP A 196 7.37 -3.34 -8.12
CA TRP A 196 7.50 -1.89 -8.16
C TRP A 196 6.17 -1.16 -8.34
N PHE A 197 6.02 -0.07 -7.59
CA PHE A 197 5.06 0.98 -7.84
C PHE A 197 5.72 2.12 -8.62
N ILE A 198 5.12 2.54 -9.74
CA ILE A 198 5.65 3.58 -10.63
C ILE A 198 4.77 4.83 -10.52
N ASN A 199 5.35 5.91 -10.01
CA ASN A 199 4.71 7.21 -9.87
C ASN A 199 5.46 8.31 -10.66
N ILE A 200 4.97 8.65 -11.86
CA ILE A 200 5.58 9.69 -12.70
C ILE A 200 4.74 10.97 -12.57
N GLU A 201 5.19 11.90 -11.72
CA GLU A 201 4.56 13.19 -11.45
C GLU A 201 5.19 14.37 -12.22
N SER A 202 5.99 14.06 -13.24
CA SER A 202 6.59 15.05 -14.15
C SER A 202 6.15 14.81 -15.60
N PRO A 203 5.86 15.87 -16.39
CA PRO A 203 5.55 15.70 -17.80
C PRO A 203 6.68 15.00 -18.57
N LEU A 204 6.31 14.19 -19.55
CA LEU A 204 7.25 13.56 -20.47
C LEU A 204 7.68 14.59 -21.52
N ARG A 205 8.96 14.99 -21.52
CA ARG A 205 9.48 16.02 -22.43
C ARG A 205 9.33 15.65 -23.90
N GLY A 206 9.44 14.37 -24.24
CA GLY A 206 9.24 13.83 -25.59
C GLY A 206 7.75 13.62 -25.94
N GLY A 207 6.84 14.11 -25.09
CA GLY A 207 5.39 14.07 -25.28
C GLY A 207 4.85 12.68 -25.56
N ALA A 208 3.95 12.59 -26.53
CA ALA A 208 3.31 11.34 -26.96
C ALA A 208 4.31 10.25 -27.38
N ALA A 209 5.43 10.64 -28.00
CA ALA A 209 6.45 9.69 -28.45
C ALA A 209 7.16 9.04 -27.26
N GLN A 210 7.54 9.83 -26.25
CA GLN A 210 8.07 9.30 -25.00
C GLN A 210 7.01 8.51 -24.22
N ALA A 211 5.74 8.92 -24.22
CA ALA A 211 4.67 8.14 -23.59
C ALA A 211 4.58 6.71 -24.17
N LYS A 212 4.63 6.59 -25.51
CA LYS A 212 4.68 5.29 -26.20
C LYS A 212 5.93 4.49 -25.81
N GLN A 213 7.08 5.15 -25.71
CA GLN A 213 8.34 4.57 -25.28
C GLN A 213 8.25 4.02 -23.84
N THR A 214 7.69 4.80 -22.92
CA THR A 214 7.45 4.42 -21.51
C THR A 214 6.50 3.23 -21.42
N ILE A 215 5.43 3.19 -22.21
CA ILE A 215 4.50 2.04 -22.26
C ILE A 215 5.23 0.75 -22.67
N ALA A 216 6.15 0.83 -23.64
CA ALA A 216 6.96 -0.32 -24.05
C ALA A 216 7.97 -0.75 -22.97
N PHE A 217 8.57 0.22 -22.28
CA PHE A 217 9.43 -0.03 -21.11
C PHE A 217 8.67 -0.75 -19.99
N LEU A 218 7.46 -0.30 -19.66
CA LEU A 218 6.62 -0.95 -18.63
C LEU A 218 6.25 -2.38 -19.01
N ALA A 219 5.91 -2.62 -20.28
CA ALA A 219 5.61 -3.97 -20.78
C ALA A 219 6.80 -4.92 -20.55
N TYR A 220 8.01 -4.47 -20.87
CA TYR A 220 9.23 -5.24 -20.64
C TYR A 220 9.55 -5.42 -19.15
N LEU A 221 9.46 -4.35 -18.36
CA LEU A 221 9.69 -4.42 -16.91
C LEU A 221 8.74 -5.43 -16.25
N ARG A 222 7.45 -5.37 -16.58
CA ARG A 222 6.44 -6.32 -16.09
C ARG A 222 6.77 -7.75 -16.47
N GLU A 223 7.14 -8.00 -17.73
CA GLU A 223 7.57 -9.32 -18.20
C GLU A 223 8.76 -9.85 -17.39
N GLN A 224 9.78 -9.02 -17.16
CA GLN A 224 10.96 -9.42 -16.40
C GLN A 224 10.67 -9.65 -14.91
N ILE A 225 9.79 -8.84 -14.30
CA ILE A 225 9.30 -9.08 -12.92
C ILE A 225 8.66 -10.46 -12.84
N HIS A 226 7.68 -10.77 -13.70
CA HIS A 226 6.98 -12.05 -13.65
C HIS A 226 7.89 -13.24 -13.97
N ALA A 227 8.88 -13.06 -14.83
CA ALA A 227 9.84 -14.11 -15.17
C ALA A 227 10.77 -14.47 -14.01
N ARG A 228 11.08 -13.52 -13.12
CA ARG A 228 12.13 -13.69 -12.09
C ARG A 228 11.61 -13.66 -10.65
N ILE A 229 10.40 -13.15 -10.43
CA ILE A 229 9.77 -12.95 -9.13
C ILE A 229 8.38 -13.59 -9.18
N PRO A 230 8.23 -14.85 -8.75
CA PRO A 230 6.93 -15.53 -8.74
C PRO A 230 5.89 -14.74 -7.93
N GLY A 231 4.80 -14.35 -8.60
CA GLY A 231 3.73 -13.55 -7.97
C GLY A 231 4.04 -12.06 -7.83
N GLY A 232 5.16 -11.59 -8.40
CA GLY A 232 5.53 -10.18 -8.40
C GLY A 232 4.58 -9.29 -9.19
N GLU A 233 4.59 -7.99 -8.89
CA GLU A 233 3.67 -7.01 -9.46
C GLU A 233 4.31 -5.70 -9.89
N LEU A 234 3.77 -5.13 -10.96
CA LEU A 234 4.01 -3.76 -11.39
C LEU A 234 2.73 -2.93 -11.26
N ILE A 235 2.73 -1.90 -10.42
CA ILE A 235 1.57 -1.02 -10.21
C ILE A 235 1.88 0.37 -10.77
N TRP A 236 0.96 0.93 -11.54
CA TRP A 236 1.08 2.27 -12.13
C TRP A 236 0.23 3.30 -11.39
N TYR A 237 0.74 4.51 -11.17
CA TYR A 237 -0.06 5.62 -10.62
C TYR A 237 -0.75 6.44 -11.72
N ASP A 238 -2.05 6.74 -11.55
CA ASP A 238 -2.85 7.58 -12.45
C ASP A 238 -2.29 9.01 -12.55
N SER A 239 -1.38 9.24 -13.50
CA SER A 239 -0.63 10.49 -13.64
C SER A 239 -0.53 10.93 -15.10
N VAL A 240 0.24 10.21 -15.92
CA VAL A 240 0.55 10.58 -17.31
C VAL A 240 -0.59 10.23 -18.27
N ILE A 241 -0.86 11.13 -19.20
CA ILE A 241 -1.78 10.93 -20.34
C ILE A 241 -1.05 10.25 -21.48
N SER A 242 -1.52 9.07 -21.91
CA SER A 242 -0.82 8.23 -22.88
C SER A 242 -0.68 8.85 -24.28
N THR A 243 -1.56 9.79 -24.63
CA THR A 243 -1.57 10.43 -25.96
C THR A 243 -0.81 11.76 -26.01
N THR A 244 -0.47 12.37 -24.88
CA THR A 244 0.23 13.66 -24.84
C THR A 244 1.54 13.62 -24.07
N GLY A 245 1.69 12.70 -23.11
CA GLY A 245 2.81 12.67 -22.18
C GLY A 245 2.70 13.69 -21.04
N GLU A 246 1.61 14.46 -20.97
CA GLU A 246 1.37 15.41 -19.89
C GLU A 246 0.94 14.68 -18.61
N VAL A 247 1.25 15.26 -17.45
CA VAL A 247 0.70 14.81 -16.16
C VAL A 247 -0.64 15.49 -15.93
N HIS A 248 -1.69 14.68 -15.83
CA HIS A 248 -3.03 15.12 -15.52
C HIS A 248 -3.83 13.94 -14.94
N TRP A 249 -3.90 13.86 -13.61
CA TRP A 249 -4.64 12.81 -12.89
C TRP A 249 -6.10 12.73 -13.38
N GLN A 250 -6.56 11.53 -13.72
CA GLN A 250 -7.93 11.33 -14.21
C GLN A 250 -8.92 11.05 -13.10
N ASP A 251 -8.41 10.73 -11.91
CA ASP A 251 -9.16 10.28 -10.74
C ASP A 251 -10.03 9.05 -11.04
N ARG A 252 -9.68 8.33 -12.12
CA ARG A 252 -10.37 7.13 -12.61
C ARG A 252 -9.52 6.42 -13.66
N LEU A 253 -9.79 5.13 -13.88
CA LEU A 253 -9.35 4.50 -15.12
C LEU A 253 -10.16 5.09 -16.28
N SER A 254 -9.48 5.60 -17.30
CA SER A 254 -10.08 6.19 -18.50
C SER A 254 -9.26 5.87 -19.74
N GLU A 255 -9.78 6.15 -20.93
CA GLU A 255 -9.04 6.01 -22.20
C GLU A 255 -7.68 6.73 -22.19
N LYS A 256 -7.53 7.79 -21.39
CA LYS A 256 -6.31 8.59 -21.34
C LYS A 256 -5.15 7.95 -20.56
N ASN A 257 -5.44 7.04 -19.62
CA ASN A 257 -4.42 6.33 -18.84
C ASN A 257 -4.48 4.80 -19.04
N TYR A 258 -5.46 4.30 -19.81
CA TYR A 258 -5.68 2.87 -20.05
C TYR A 258 -4.44 2.15 -20.59
N LYS A 259 -3.65 2.80 -21.46
CA LYS A 259 -2.45 2.17 -22.03
C LYS A 259 -1.36 1.86 -21.00
N PHE A 260 -1.29 2.62 -19.90
CA PHE A 260 -0.40 2.31 -18.80
C PHE A 260 -0.95 1.16 -17.93
N PHE A 261 -2.27 1.16 -17.66
CA PHE A 261 -2.95 0.06 -16.98
C PHE A 261 -2.87 -1.27 -17.75
N GLU A 262 -2.95 -1.22 -19.08
CA GLU A 262 -2.82 -2.39 -19.96
C GLU A 262 -1.45 -3.06 -19.82
N GLN A 263 -0.39 -2.28 -19.58
CA GLN A 263 0.99 -2.77 -19.44
C GLN A 263 1.47 -2.89 -17.98
N SER A 264 0.55 -2.79 -17.02
CA SER A 264 0.81 -2.95 -15.58
C SER A 264 -0.10 -4.04 -15.02
N ASP A 265 0.20 -4.56 -13.83
CA ASP A 265 -0.67 -5.52 -13.13
C ASP A 265 -1.88 -4.85 -12.49
N GLY A 266 -1.74 -3.57 -12.11
CA GLY A 266 -2.86 -2.75 -11.68
C GLY A 266 -2.56 -1.26 -11.78
N ILE A 267 -3.58 -0.45 -11.51
CA ILE A 267 -3.51 1.00 -11.47
C ILE A 267 -3.96 1.51 -10.11
N PHE A 268 -3.12 2.34 -9.48
CA PHE A 268 -3.47 3.16 -8.33
C PHE A 268 -4.07 4.46 -8.87
N VAL A 269 -5.38 4.62 -8.70
CA VAL A 269 -6.11 5.81 -9.13
C VAL A 269 -5.99 6.91 -8.07
N ASN A 270 -5.75 8.16 -8.50
CA ASN A 270 -5.63 9.32 -7.61
C ASN A 270 -6.88 9.51 -6.73
N TYR A 271 -6.72 10.10 -5.55
CA TYR A 271 -7.72 10.11 -4.47
C TYR A 271 -8.79 11.21 -4.58
N THR A 272 -8.72 12.13 -5.54
CA THR A 272 -9.68 13.26 -5.69
C THR A 272 -10.92 12.93 -6.55
N TRP A 273 -11.31 11.66 -6.60
CA TRP A 273 -12.38 11.14 -7.45
C TRP A 273 -13.79 11.53 -7.01
N LYS A 274 -14.73 11.43 -7.96
CA LYS A 274 -16.18 11.60 -7.74
C LYS A 274 -16.85 10.25 -7.71
N GLU A 275 -17.96 10.13 -6.99
CA GLU A 275 -18.64 8.84 -6.78
C GLU A 275 -18.85 8.00 -8.06
N HIS A 276 -19.38 8.61 -9.14
CA HIS A 276 -19.63 7.90 -10.40
C HIS A 276 -18.35 7.43 -11.14
N PHE A 277 -17.18 7.99 -10.82
CA PHE A 277 -15.90 7.60 -11.45
C PHE A 277 -15.48 6.17 -11.10
N VAL A 278 -15.92 5.65 -9.95
CA VAL A 278 -15.61 4.26 -9.55
C VAL A 278 -16.31 3.28 -10.49
N ALA A 279 -17.61 3.46 -10.69
CA ALA A 279 -18.39 2.65 -11.64
C ALA A 279 -17.89 2.78 -13.09
N GLU A 280 -17.48 3.97 -13.53
CA GLU A 280 -16.86 4.17 -14.85
C GLU A 280 -15.55 3.39 -14.99
N SER A 281 -14.69 3.44 -13.97
CA SER A 281 -13.42 2.72 -13.97
C SER A 281 -13.63 1.22 -14.08
N VAL A 282 -14.55 0.67 -13.26
CA VAL A 282 -14.89 -0.76 -13.24
C VAL A 282 -15.45 -1.20 -14.59
N LYS A 283 -16.34 -0.39 -15.18
CA LYS A 283 -16.90 -0.67 -16.50
C LYS A 283 -15.81 -0.74 -17.58
N LEU A 284 -14.84 0.18 -17.56
CA LEU A 284 -13.75 0.22 -18.53
C LEU A 284 -12.72 -0.90 -18.30
N ALA A 285 -12.43 -1.24 -17.03
CA ALA A 285 -11.51 -2.32 -16.67
C ALA A 285 -12.05 -3.71 -17.03
N GLY A 286 -13.38 -3.87 -17.08
CA GLY A 286 -14.04 -5.13 -17.41
C GLY A 286 -13.64 -6.24 -16.42
N PRO A 287 -13.14 -7.40 -16.89
CA PRO A 287 -12.69 -8.47 -15.99
C PRO A 287 -11.54 -8.10 -15.06
N ARG A 288 -10.81 -7.01 -15.35
CA ARG A 288 -9.70 -6.52 -14.52
C ARG A 288 -10.14 -5.47 -13.49
N ASN A 289 -11.41 -5.45 -13.10
CA ASN A 289 -11.96 -4.45 -12.19
C ASN A 289 -11.28 -4.46 -10.80
N ARG A 290 -10.77 -5.61 -10.35
CA ARG A 290 -10.05 -5.73 -9.07
C ARG A 290 -8.59 -5.30 -9.14
N GLU A 291 -8.09 -4.99 -10.34
CA GLU A 291 -6.77 -4.41 -10.59
C GLU A 291 -6.83 -2.87 -10.69
N VAL A 292 -8.01 -2.27 -10.52
CA VAL A 292 -8.18 -0.83 -10.30
C VAL A 292 -8.23 -0.58 -8.79
N TYR A 293 -7.23 0.09 -8.25
CA TYR A 293 -7.15 0.45 -6.84
C TYR A 293 -7.50 1.92 -6.68
N THR A 294 -8.75 2.18 -6.28
CA THR A 294 -9.28 3.52 -6.05
C THR A 294 -8.65 4.14 -4.80
N GLY A 295 -7.94 5.25 -4.95
CA GLY A 295 -7.16 5.88 -3.89
C GLY A 295 -8.01 6.50 -2.78
N ILE A 296 -7.54 6.37 -1.54
CA ILE A 296 -8.07 7.01 -0.35
C ILE A 296 -6.88 7.63 0.39
N ASP A 297 -6.78 8.96 0.42
CA ASP A 297 -5.78 9.62 1.26
C ASP A 297 -6.29 9.73 2.70
N VAL A 298 -5.71 8.95 3.61
CA VAL A 298 -6.14 8.90 5.01
C VAL A 298 -5.94 10.24 5.71
N TRP A 299 -5.04 11.11 5.24
CA TRP A 299 -4.90 12.46 5.80
C TRP A 299 -6.06 13.40 5.45
N GLY A 300 -6.88 13.03 4.45
CA GLY A 300 -8.07 13.78 4.06
C GLY A 300 -7.81 14.94 3.10
N ARG A 301 -6.69 14.95 2.36
CA ARG A 301 -6.35 16.03 1.42
C ARG A 301 -7.18 15.88 0.14
N ASN A 302 -8.38 16.47 0.14
CA ASN A 302 -9.34 16.45 -0.98
C ASN A 302 -9.85 15.04 -1.39
N THR A 303 -9.61 14.02 -0.56
CA THR A 303 -10.10 12.66 -0.83
C THR A 303 -11.62 12.59 -0.72
N PHE A 304 -12.24 11.73 -1.53
CA PHE A 304 -13.66 11.40 -1.33
C PHE A 304 -13.89 10.86 0.08
N GLY A 305 -14.97 11.30 0.73
CA GLY A 305 -15.31 10.88 2.09
C GLY A 305 -14.49 11.55 3.21
N GLY A 306 -13.43 12.31 2.90
CA GLY A 306 -12.70 13.15 3.86
C GLY A 306 -11.54 12.47 4.62
N GLY A 307 -11.25 11.19 4.36
CA GLY A 307 -10.12 10.48 4.98
C GLY A 307 -10.34 10.21 6.47
N LYS A 308 -9.27 9.98 7.24
CA LYS A 308 -9.28 9.79 8.70
C LYS A 308 -10.33 8.75 9.11
N TYR A 309 -11.09 9.02 10.17
CA TYR A 309 -12.22 8.17 10.57
C TYR A 309 -13.43 8.22 9.64
N THR A 310 -13.42 9.01 8.57
CA THR A 310 -14.48 9.00 7.54
C THR A 310 -14.05 8.32 6.24
N ALA A 311 -12.86 7.70 6.21
CA ALA A 311 -12.35 6.91 5.08
C ALA A 311 -13.30 5.77 4.66
N TYR A 312 -14.10 5.26 5.59
CA TYR A 312 -15.10 4.22 5.34
C TYR A 312 -16.16 4.63 4.32
N LYS A 313 -16.47 5.92 4.19
CA LYS A 313 -17.40 6.44 3.16
C LYS A 313 -16.86 6.21 1.75
N ALA A 314 -15.55 6.28 1.57
CA ALA A 314 -14.90 5.92 0.31
C ALA A 314 -14.95 4.39 0.09
N LEU A 315 -14.65 3.60 1.13
CA LEU A 315 -14.73 2.14 1.06
C LEU A 315 -16.12 1.64 0.69
N GLU A 316 -17.18 2.27 1.21
CA GLU A 316 -18.57 1.95 0.87
C GLU A 316 -18.82 2.02 -0.64
N VAL A 317 -18.43 3.13 -1.28
CA VAL A 317 -18.58 3.33 -2.73
C VAL A 317 -17.72 2.34 -3.51
N ILE A 318 -16.47 2.13 -3.09
CA ILE A 318 -15.52 1.22 -3.74
C ILE A 318 -16.04 -0.21 -3.73
N GLN A 319 -16.55 -0.68 -2.58
CA GLN A 319 -17.14 -2.02 -2.47
C GLN A 319 -18.43 -2.15 -3.28
N ARG A 320 -19.33 -1.17 -3.18
CA ARG A 320 -20.60 -1.15 -3.91
C ARG A 320 -20.38 -1.33 -5.41
N ASP A 321 -19.41 -0.59 -5.95
CA ASP A 321 -19.13 -0.56 -7.39
C ASP A 321 -18.11 -1.62 -7.81
N LYS A 322 -17.60 -2.43 -6.87
CA LYS A 322 -16.70 -3.58 -7.08
C LYS A 322 -15.31 -3.22 -7.64
N SER A 323 -14.77 -2.07 -7.24
CA SER A 323 -13.36 -1.73 -7.44
C SER A 323 -12.51 -2.32 -6.31
N SER A 324 -11.18 -2.17 -6.38
CA SER A 324 -10.26 -2.38 -5.25
C SER A 324 -9.91 -1.03 -4.61
N CYS A 325 -9.30 -1.01 -3.42
CA CYS A 325 -8.90 0.24 -2.77
C CYS A 325 -7.38 0.35 -2.59
N ALA A 326 -6.89 1.58 -2.63
CA ALA A 326 -5.55 1.90 -2.15
C ALA A 326 -5.63 2.91 -1.01
N ILE A 327 -5.25 2.48 0.19
CA ILE A 327 -5.20 3.30 1.39
C ILE A 327 -3.82 3.96 1.45
N PHE A 328 -3.78 5.26 1.17
CA PHE A 328 -2.57 6.06 1.18
C PHE A 328 -2.33 6.70 2.54
N ALA A 329 -1.08 6.61 3.01
CA ALA A 329 -0.60 7.17 4.27
C ALA A 329 -1.40 6.70 5.52
N PRO A 330 -1.60 5.38 5.72
CA PRO A 330 -2.35 4.85 6.87
C PRO A 330 -1.67 5.12 8.21
N ALA A 331 -0.39 5.51 8.22
CA ALA A 331 0.35 5.91 9.42
C ALA A 331 -0.17 7.20 10.07
N TRP A 332 -1.18 7.86 9.49
CA TRP A 332 -1.92 8.96 10.13
C TRP A 332 -2.31 8.68 11.59
N THR A 333 -2.72 7.46 11.92
CA THR A 333 -3.10 7.06 13.31
C THR A 333 -1.91 7.13 14.28
N TYR A 334 -0.69 6.95 13.78
CA TYR A 334 0.55 7.06 14.53
C TYR A 334 1.08 8.49 14.55
N GLU A 335 1.16 9.13 13.38
CA GLU A 335 1.77 10.44 13.19
C GLU A 335 0.93 11.58 13.78
N SER A 336 -0.40 11.52 13.63
CA SER A 336 -1.29 12.61 14.04
C SER A 336 -1.91 12.42 15.41
N LEU A 337 -2.09 11.18 15.87
CA LEU A 337 -2.86 10.86 17.10
C LEU A 337 -2.00 10.37 18.27
N GLY A 338 -0.68 10.28 18.08
CA GLY A 338 0.30 10.14 19.14
C GLY A 338 0.94 8.74 19.23
N LYS A 339 2.27 8.74 19.13
CA LYS A 339 3.14 7.55 19.15
C LYS A 339 3.05 6.74 20.46
N ASP A 340 3.00 7.41 21.61
CA ASP A 340 3.27 6.76 22.91
C ASP A 340 2.04 6.35 23.72
N LYS A 341 0.83 6.81 23.37
CA LYS A 341 -0.39 6.55 24.18
C LYS A 341 -1.66 6.28 23.39
N GLY A 342 -1.70 6.60 22.09
CA GLY A 342 -2.92 6.56 21.30
C GLY A 342 -2.89 5.60 20.12
N PHE A 343 -1.71 5.38 19.52
CA PHE A 343 -1.59 4.69 18.23
C PHE A 343 -2.36 3.36 18.18
N MET A 344 -2.10 2.43 19.11
CA MET A 344 -2.75 1.11 19.11
C MET A 344 -4.27 1.21 19.14
N THR A 345 -4.80 2.11 19.96
CA THR A 345 -6.24 2.35 20.12
C THR A 345 -6.84 2.97 18.87
N HIS A 346 -6.20 4.01 18.33
CA HIS A 346 -6.66 4.74 17.17
C HIS A 346 -6.58 3.91 15.88
N ASP A 347 -5.52 3.13 15.72
CA ASP A 347 -5.34 2.22 14.60
C ASP A 347 -6.36 1.08 14.66
N ARG A 348 -6.58 0.50 15.84
CA ARG A 348 -7.66 -0.48 16.04
C ARG A 348 -9.03 0.10 15.71
N PHE A 349 -9.31 1.31 16.15
CA PHE A 349 -10.58 1.95 15.85
C PHE A 349 -10.77 2.15 14.34
N PHE A 350 -9.74 2.63 13.64
CA PHE A 350 -9.74 2.81 12.19
C PHE A 350 -9.96 1.49 11.43
N TRP A 351 -9.19 0.45 11.74
CA TRP A 351 -9.22 -0.82 10.99
C TRP A 351 -10.36 -1.74 11.39
N ALA A 352 -10.65 -1.86 12.68
CA ALA A 352 -11.49 -2.93 13.23
C ALA A 352 -12.70 -2.41 14.05
N GLY A 353 -12.72 -1.12 14.39
CA GLY A 353 -13.82 -0.49 15.12
C GLY A 353 -13.95 -0.97 16.57
N TYR A 354 -15.04 -0.59 17.24
CA TYR A 354 -15.26 -0.89 18.66
C TYR A 354 -15.26 -2.40 18.96
N ARG A 355 -15.83 -3.20 18.05
CA ARG A 355 -15.98 -4.65 18.18
C ARG A 355 -14.83 -5.44 17.57
N GLY A 356 -13.79 -4.76 17.08
CA GLY A 356 -12.72 -5.29 16.24
C GLY A 356 -11.74 -6.28 16.85
N ALA A 357 -11.91 -6.67 18.11
CA ALA A 357 -11.28 -7.88 18.63
C ALA A 357 -12.31 -8.99 18.45
N GLY A 358 -12.12 -9.85 17.45
CA GLY A 358 -13.08 -10.91 17.15
C GLY A 358 -13.39 -11.75 18.38
N ILE A 359 -14.69 -12.02 18.64
CA ILE A 359 -15.35 -13.14 19.37
C ILE A 359 -14.79 -13.58 20.76
N HIS A 360 -13.63 -13.09 21.21
CA HIS A 360 -13.04 -13.32 22.53
C HIS A 360 -12.74 -12.01 23.28
N ALA A 361 -13.16 -10.86 22.74
CA ALA A 361 -13.06 -9.57 23.43
C ALA A 361 -13.99 -9.44 24.62
N GLU A 362 -15.01 -10.30 24.73
CA GLU A 362 -15.93 -10.34 25.87
C GLU A 362 -15.22 -10.66 27.19
N SER A 363 -13.98 -11.16 27.15
CA SER A 363 -13.17 -11.47 28.34
C SER A 363 -11.94 -10.57 28.57
N LEU A 364 -11.69 -9.57 27.71
CA LEU A 364 -10.71 -8.53 28.01
C LEU A 364 -11.43 -7.35 28.66
N PRO A 365 -10.82 -6.60 29.61
CA PRO A 365 -11.51 -5.50 30.27
C PRO A 365 -11.82 -4.40 29.26
N LEU A 366 -13.01 -4.49 28.66
CA LEU A 366 -13.58 -3.56 27.69
C LEU A 366 -13.79 -2.17 28.30
N SER A 367 -13.80 -2.03 29.63
CA SER A 367 -14.15 -0.79 30.31
C SER A 367 -13.14 0.33 30.06
N SER A 368 -11.82 0.09 30.23
CA SER A 368 -10.83 1.15 30.05
C SER A 368 -10.64 1.55 28.59
N PHE A 369 -10.70 0.60 27.66
CA PHE A 369 -10.60 0.87 26.22
C PHE A 369 -11.83 1.62 25.69
N HIS A 370 -13.03 1.21 26.13
CA HIS A 370 -14.26 1.88 25.75
C HIS A 370 -14.29 3.31 26.30
N GLU A 371 -13.93 3.51 27.58
CA GLU A 371 -13.83 4.84 28.21
C GLU A 371 -12.78 5.73 27.54
N GLU A 372 -11.59 5.20 27.21
CA GLU A 372 -10.53 5.98 26.56
C GLU A 372 -10.88 6.33 25.11
N THR A 373 -11.43 5.38 24.35
CA THR A 373 -11.93 5.62 22.99
C THR A 373 -13.09 6.63 23.01
N ALA A 374 -14.03 6.49 23.94
CA ALA A 374 -15.13 7.42 24.15
C ALA A 374 -14.64 8.84 24.46
N ARG A 375 -13.67 8.97 25.37
CA ARG A 375 -13.07 10.25 25.77
C ARG A 375 -12.26 10.90 24.66
N LEU A 376 -11.52 10.11 23.87
CA LEU A 376 -10.76 10.62 22.73
C LEU A 376 -11.69 11.11 21.61
N LEU A 377 -12.79 10.40 21.37
CA LEU A 377 -13.80 10.76 20.37
C LEU A 377 -14.67 11.95 20.82
N SER A 378 -15.02 12.07 22.10
CA SER A 378 -15.74 13.24 22.61
C SER A 378 -14.92 14.53 22.41
N GLY A 379 -13.61 14.47 22.61
CA GLY A 379 -12.69 15.57 22.30
C GLY A 379 -12.58 15.93 20.81
N HIS A 380 -12.61 14.96 19.89
CA HIS A 380 -12.44 15.19 18.45
C HIS A 380 -13.74 15.44 17.68
N LEU A 381 -14.87 14.91 18.17
CA LEU A 381 -16.20 15.05 17.58
C LEU A 381 -17.04 16.15 18.25
N GLY A 382 -16.49 16.83 19.27
CA GLY A 382 -17.18 17.89 20.01
C GLY A 382 -18.29 17.39 20.94
N ALA A 383 -18.21 16.15 21.42
CA ALA A 383 -19.15 15.56 22.36
C ALA A 383 -18.76 15.88 23.82
N ASN A 384 -19.74 15.91 24.73
CA ASN A 384 -19.49 16.21 26.14
C ASN A 384 -18.76 15.02 26.82
N PRO A 385 -17.60 15.21 27.46
CA PRO A 385 -16.87 14.13 28.13
C PRO A 385 -17.60 13.53 29.35
N ASP A 386 -18.68 14.16 29.84
CA ASP A 386 -19.51 13.66 30.96
C ASP A 386 -20.64 12.70 30.52
N ASP A 387 -20.82 12.47 29.21
CA ASP A 387 -21.77 11.46 28.72
C ASP A 387 -21.24 10.05 29.04
N LYS A 388 -22.02 9.28 29.81
CA LYS A 388 -21.62 7.94 30.30
C LYS A 388 -21.53 6.89 29.20
N ASP A 389 -22.19 7.14 28.09
CA ASP A 389 -22.09 6.33 26.89
C ASP A 389 -21.40 7.21 25.83
N PRO A 390 -20.28 6.78 25.21
CA PRO A 390 -19.82 7.44 24.00
C PRO A 390 -21.00 7.60 23.06
N PRO A 391 -21.09 8.71 22.29
CA PRO A 391 -22.03 8.71 21.19
C PRO A 391 -21.71 7.48 20.34
N GLU A 392 -22.60 6.49 20.35
CA GLU A 392 -22.72 5.55 19.25
C GLU A 392 -22.96 6.46 18.05
N ASN A 393 -21.87 6.88 17.40
CA ASN A 393 -21.99 7.47 16.09
C ASN A 393 -22.44 6.31 15.22
N LYS A 394 -23.78 6.14 15.11
CA LYS A 394 -24.44 5.11 14.33
C LYS A 394 -23.98 5.11 12.87
N ASP A 395 -23.29 6.17 12.44
CA ASP A 395 -22.82 6.34 11.09
C ASP A 395 -21.36 5.88 10.86
N PHE A 396 -20.56 5.59 11.90
CA PHE A 396 -19.17 5.13 11.71
C PHE A 396 -19.08 3.63 11.45
N GLU A 397 -18.30 3.26 10.43
CA GLU A 397 -17.91 1.87 10.16
C GLU A 397 -16.39 1.76 9.99
N PRO A 398 -15.74 0.70 10.49
CA PRO A 398 -14.30 0.50 10.31
C PRO A 398 -13.95 -0.06 8.93
N VAL A 399 -12.67 -0.08 8.58
CA VAL A 399 -12.18 -0.71 7.34
C VAL A 399 -12.67 -2.16 7.20
N SER A 400 -12.63 -2.91 8.31
CA SER A 400 -13.10 -4.28 8.38
C SER A 400 -14.57 -4.46 8.06
N ALA A 401 -15.43 -3.43 8.12
CA ALA A 401 -16.82 -3.56 7.71
C ALA A 401 -16.94 -3.85 6.21
N TYR A 402 -16.00 -3.32 5.42
CA TYR A 402 -15.98 -3.33 3.95
C TYR A 402 -14.97 -4.32 3.36
N ILE A 403 -13.98 -4.76 4.13
CA ILE A 403 -12.87 -5.57 3.64
C ILE A 403 -12.81 -6.89 4.41
N PRO A 404 -12.89 -8.05 3.73
CA PRO A 404 -12.80 -9.34 4.41
C PRO A 404 -11.38 -9.60 4.92
N ALA A 405 -11.28 -10.24 6.08
CA ALA A 405 -9.99 -10.68 6.61
C ALA A 405 -9.50 -11.93 5.87
N ARG A 406 -8.19 -11.96 5.57
CA ARG A 406 -7.45 -13.12 5.07
C ARG A 406 -6.47 -13.60 6.14
N PRO A 407 -6.52 -14.87 6.56
CA PRO A 407 -5.62 -15.40 7.57
C PRO A 407 -4.15 -15.33 7.17
N SER A 408 -3.29 -14.94 8.11
CA SER A 408 -1.82 -14.86 7.94
C SER A 408 -1.09 -16.21 8.22
N GLY A 409 -1.76 -17.37 8.06
CA GLY A 409 -1.19 -18.67 8.45
C GLY A 409 -1.65 -19.84 7.57
N THR A 410 -1.00 -21.00 7.71
CA THR A 410 -1.37 -22.23 6.98
C THR A 410 -2.44 -23.03 7.72
N ALA A 411 -3.15 -23.89 6.98
CA ALA A 411 -4.07 -24.85 7.58
C ALA A 411 -3.35 -26.00 8.33
N SER A 412 -2.05 -26.21 8.11
CA SER A 412 -1.32 -27.38 8.64
C SER A 412 -0.57 -27.09 9.95
N TRP A 413 -0.10 -25.86 10.17
CA TRP A 413 0.50 -25.43 11.42
C TRP A 413 0.46 -23.90 11.56
N PHE A 414 0.40 -23.43 12.80
CA PHE A 414 0.42 -22.02 13.15
C PHE A 414 1.16 -21.83 14.47
N TYR A 415 2.03 -20.81 14.52
CA TYR A 415 2.69 -20.37 15.73
C TYR A 415 2.68 -18.85 15.78
N SER A 416 2.33 -18.31 16.94
CA SER A 416 2.47 -16.89 17.25
C SER A 416 2.72 -16.74 18.75
N ASN A 417 3.68 -15.89 19.09
CA ASN A 417 3.90 -15.40 20.45
C ASN A 417 3.37 -13.95 20.60
N PHE A 418 2.58 -13.48 19.64
CA PHE A 418 2.06 -12.12 19.58
C PHE A 418 3.14 -11.03 19.51
N ASP A 419 4.34 -11.36 19.03
CA ASP A 419 5.39 -10.39 18.76
C ASP A 419 4.92 -9.35 17.73
N ARG A 420 5.03 -8.08 18.11
CA ARG A 420 4.64 -6.92 17.31
C ARG A 420 5.81 -6.34 16.50
N GLY A 421 7.02 -6.86 16.70
CA GLY A 421 8.26 -6.35 16.13
C GLY A 421 8.92 -5.24 16.98
N PHE A 422 8.35 -4.89 18.13
CA PHE A 422 8.91 -3.91 19.07
C PHE A 422 8.36 -4.13 20.49
N GLY A 423 9.08 -3.61 21.49
CA GLY A 423 8.64 -3.64 22.88
C GLY A 423 9.64 -2.99 23.84
N ASN A 424 9.22 -2.82 25.09
CA ASN A 424 10.05 -2.27 26.17
C ASN A 424 11.00 -3.32 26.79
N GLY A 425 11.03 -4.52 26.23
CA GLY A 425 11.79 -5.67 26.70
C GLY A 425 11.71 -6.78 25.66
N PHE A 426 12.54 -7.80 25.85
CA PHE A 426 12.51 -9.02 25.06
C PHE A 426 12.39 -10.19 26.02
N TRP A 427 11.20 -10.78 26.08
CA TRP A 427 10.88 -11.84 27.03
C TRP A 427 11.21 -13.20 26.43
N VAL A 428 11.91 -14.04 27.21
CA VAL A 428 12.23 -15.41 26.83
C VAL A 428 11.59 -16.34 27.85
N ASP A 429 10.66 -17.19 27.39
CA ASP A 429 9.89 -18.09 28.26
C ASP A 429 9.14 -17.39 29.42
N GLY A 430 8.83 -16.10 29.23
CA GLY A 430 8.11 -15.26 30.19
C GLY A 430 8.98 -14.47 31.16
N GLU A 431 10.32 -14.61 31.07
CA GLU A 431 11.30 -13.86 31.86
C GLU A 431 11.86 -12.64 31.14
#